data_AF-A0A2E8GPG1-F1
#
_entry.id   AF-A0A2E8GPG1-F1
#
_cell.length_a   1.000
_cell.length_b   1.000
_cell.length_c   1.000
_cell.angle_alpha   90.00
_cell.angle_beta   90.00
_cell.angle_gamma   90.00
#
_symmetry.space_group_name_H-M   'P 1'
#
loop_
_entity.id
_entity.type
_entity.pdbx_description
1 polymer ?
#
loop_
_entity_poly.entity_id
_entity_poly.type
_entity_poly.pdbx_seq_one_letter_code
_entity_poly.pdbx_strand_id
1 'polypeptide(L)'
;MNSGQPFAEPQVEPSFPALRDQVQQALMKSLLQQRVRQFLVHSFLYYHLGDSVISDTQYDRICQELGVLLQEHPQLEVPYRDLTEQALGTEASGYTIRKFPPPLVSSALHLLYQAHYRAHLTLAEFLARQGYRIAEAGT
;
A
#
# COMPACT_ATOMS: atom_id res chain seq x y z
N MET A 1 -16.28 55.79 21.38
CA MET A 1 -16.46 54.74 20.36
C MET A 1 -15.20 53.89 20.38
N ASN A 2 -15.25 52.71 20.99
CA ASN A 2 -14.09 51.81 21.08
C ASN A 2 -14.42 50.55 20.27
N SER A 3 -13.73 50.38 19.14
CA SER A 3 -13.92 49.25 18.22
C SER A 3 -12.88 48.19 18.59
N GLY A 4 -13.28 47.24 19.46
CA GLY A 4 -12.43 46.12 19.85
C GLY A 4 -12.23 45.15 18.69
N GLN A 5 -10.98 44.95 18.28
CA GLN A 5 -10.58 43.85 17.41
C GLN A 5 -10.70 42.50 18.15
N PRO A 6 -11.02 41.39 17.45
CA PRO A 6 -11.06 40.08 18.08
C PRO A 6 -9.62 39.61 18.34
N PHE A 7 -9.35 39.24 19.59
CA PHE A 7 -8.10 38.59 19.99
C PHE A 7 -7.99 37.25 19.24
N ALA A 8 -6.94 37.09 18.42
CA ALA A 8 -6.59 35.81 17.83
C ALA A 8 -6.23 34.83 18.95
N GLU A 9 -6.85 33.65 18.95
CA GLU A 9 -6.52 32.58 19.90
C GLU A 9 -5.04 32.18 19.77
N PRO A 10 -4.31 31.99 20.88
CA PRO A 10 -2.92 31.59 20.83
C PRO A 10 -2.79 30.18 20.26
N GLN A 11 -2.17 30.06 19.09
CA GLN A 11 -1.74 28.78 18.51
C GLN A 11 -0.68 28.18 19.45
N VAL A 12 -1.05 27.16 20.22
CA VAL A 12 -0.11 26.46 21.11
C VAL A 12 0.82 25.62 20.23
N GLU A 13 2.08 26.06 20.09
CA GLU A 13 3.10 25.27 19.40
C GLU A 13 3.34 23.94 20.15
N PRO A 14 3.43 22.80 19.43
CA PRO A 14 3.63 21.50 20.06
C PRO A 14 5.02 21.42 20.72
N SER A 15 5.07 20.81 21.90
CA SER A 15 6.33 20.57 22.62
C SER A 15 7.21 19.54 21.90
N PHE A 16 8.53 19.58 22.13
CA PHE A 16 9.46 18.61 21.52
C PHE A 16 9.09 17.13 21.74
N PRO A 17 8.62 16.69 22.93
CA PRO A 17 8.12 15.33 23.10
C PRO A 17 6.90 15.02 22.21
N ALA A 18 5.94 15.94 22.15
CA ALA A 18 4.74 15.77 21.32
C ALA A 18 5.10 15.69 19.82
N LEU A 19 6.03 16.51 19.36
CA LEU A 19 6.55 16.46 17.99
C LEU A 19 7.22 15.11 17.68
N ARG A 20 8.01 14.57 18.62
CA ARG A 20 8.63 13.24 18.46
C ARG A 20 7.59 12.14 18.30
N ASP A 21 6.57 12.14 19.14
CA ASP A 21 5.51 11.12 19.10
C ASP A 21 4.69 11.21 17.81
N GLN A 22 4.39 12.43 17.34
CA GLN A 22 3.73 12.65 16.04
C GLN A 22 4.57 12.13 14.87
N VAL A 23 5.88 12.42 14.86
CA VAL A 23 6.79 11.91 13.82
C VAL A 23 6.85 10.39 13.85
N GLN A 24 6.99 9.79 15.03
CA GLN A 24 7.03 8.34 15.17
C GLN A 24 5.74 7.69 14.68
N GLN A 25 4.58 8.25 15.04
CA GLN A 25 3.29 7.77 14.56
C GLN A 25 3.18 7.87 13.04
N ALA A 26 3.62 8.98 12.43
CA ALA A 26 3.63 9.15 10.98
C ALA A 26 4.55 8.14 10.28
N LEU A 27 5.72 7.85 10.86
CA LEU A 27 6.65 6.83 10.35
C LEU A 27 6.02 5.44 10.40
N MET A 28 5.42 5.06 11.53
CA MET A 28 4.76 3.75 11.67
C MET A 28 3.56 3.62 10.72
N LYS A 29 2.79 4.70 10.54
CA LYS A 29 1.68 4.75 9.56
C LYS A 29 2.20 4.55 8.14
N SER A 30 3.29 5.22 7.77
CA SER A 30 3.90 5.08 6.45
C SER A 30 4.43 3.66 6.21
N LEU A 31 5.08 3.07 7.21
CA LEU A 31 5.60 1.70 7.15
C LEU A 31 4.48 0.67 7.02
N LEU A 32 3.44 0.78 7.85
CA LEU A 32 2.25 -0.08 7.76
C LEU A 32 1.60 0.01 6.39
N GLN A 33 1.40 1.23 5.89
CA GLN A 33 0.85 1.47 4.56
C GLN A 33 1.73 0.87 3.45
N GLN A 34 3.05 0.95 3.57
CA GLN A 34 3.98 0.31 2.64
C GLN A 34 3.83 -1.21 2.65
N ARG A 35 3.79 -1.83 3.83
CA ARG A 35 3.68 -3.29 3.97
C ARG A 35 2.34 -3.82 3.48
N VAL A 36 1.24 -3.11 3.74
CA VAL A 36 -0.09 -3.41 3.17
C VAL A 36 -0.03 -3.47 1.64
N ARG A 37 0.54 -2.43 1.00
CA ARG A 37 0.66 -2.41 -0.47
C ARG A 37 1.54 -3.52 -0.99
N GLN A 38 2.68 -3.78 -0.36
CA GLN A 38 3.60 -4.84 -0.78
C GLN A 38 2.92 -6.21 -0.70
N PHE A 39 2.28 -6.53 0.43
CA PHE A 39 1.51 -7.74 0.59
C PHE A 39 0.51 -7.90 -0.55
N LEU A 40 -0.40 -6.94 -0.75
CA LEU A 40 -1.46 -7.07 -1.75
C LEU A 40 -0.92 -7.12 -3.19
N VAL A 41 0.08 -6.31 -3.54
CA VAL A 41 0.69 -6.32 -4.87
C VAL A 41 1.33 -7.68 -5.16
N HIS A 42 2.12 -8.20 -4.22
CA HIS A 42 2.80 -9.47 -4.42
C HIS A 42 1.83 -10.67 -4.35
N SER A 43 0.75 -10.60 -3.57
CA SER A 43 -0.34 -11.60 -3.65
C SER A 43 -0.95 -11.65 -5.05
N PHE A 44 -1.22 -10.47 -5.65
CA PHE A 44 -1.80 -10.42 -6.99
C PHE A 44 -0.85 -10.97 -8.06
N LEU A 45 0.44 -10.61 -7.99
CA LEU A 45 1.45 -11.17 -8.90
C LEU A 45 1.45 -12.69 -8.85
N TYR A 46 1.55 -13.24 -7.64
CA TYR A 46 1.69 -14.68 -7.45
C TYR A 46 0.42 -15.45 -7.81
N TYR A 47 -0.74 -15.06 -7.26
CA TYR A 47 -1.96 -15.85 -7.41
C TYR A 47 -2.79 -15.53 -8.66
N HIS A 48 -2.68 -14.32 -9.21
CA HIS A 48 -3.48 -13.92 -10.39
C HIS A 48 -2.67 -13.94 -11.68
N LEU A 49 -1.40 -13.55 -11.63
CA LEU A 49 -0.53 -13.55 -12.82
C LEU A 49 0.36 -14.79 -12.91
N GLY A 50 0.48 -15.58 -11.84
CA GLY A 50 1.34 -16.76 -11.81
C GLY A 50 2.83 -16.41 -11.91
N ASP A 51 3.21 -15.20 -11.51
CA ASP A 51 4.58 -14.67 -11.62
C ASP A 51 4.99 -14.01 -10.29
N SER A 52 6.29 -13.82 -10.05
CA SER A 52 6.76 -13.18 -8.82
C SER A 52 8.06 -12.40 -9.02
N VAL A 53 8.11 -11.20 -8.44
CA VAL A 53 9.28 -10.31 -8.46
C VAL A 53 10.15 -10.46 -7.21
N ILE A 54 9.65 -11.17 -6.18
CA ILE A 54 10.37 -11.45 -4.93
C ILE A 54 10.33 -12.94 -4.62
N SER A 55 11.27 -13.42 -3.81
CA SER A 55 11.24 -14.81 -3.36
C SER A 55 10.18 -15.06 -2.30
N ASP A 56 9.77 -16.32 -2.14
CA ASP A 56 8.82 -16.75 -1.11
C ASP A 56 9.28 -16.31 0.29
N THR A 57 10.57 -16.44 0.62
CA THR A 57 11.12 -15.99 1.90
C THR A 57 10.98 -14.48 2.12
N GLN A 58 11.09 -13.67 1.06
CA GLN A 58 10.87 -12.23 1.15
C GLN A 58 9.39 -11.93 1.37
N TYR A 59 8.51 -12.66 0.70
CA TYR A 59 7.07 -12.54 0.87
C TYR A 59 6.62 -12.92 2.28
N ASP A 60 7.10 -14.05 2.81
CA ASP A 60 6.82 -14.52 4.17
C ASP A 60 7.24 -13.47 5.22
N ARG A 61 8.42 -12.86 5.04
CA ARG A 61 8.87 -11.77 5.90
C ARG A 61 7.91 -10.58 5.87
N ILE A 62 7.42 -10.20 4.69
CA ILE A 62 6.43 -9.11 4.57
C ILE A 62 5.15 -9.48 5.32
N CYS A 63 4.64 -10.70 5.19
CA CYS A 63 3.45 -11.17 5.90
C CYS A 63 3.63 -11.12 7.42
N GLN A 64 4.78 -11.59 7.92
CA GLN A 64 5.10 -11.56 9.35
C GLN A 64 5.20 -10.12 9.89
N GLU A 65 5.98 -9.27 9.23
CA GLU A 65 6.15 -7.86 9.64
C GLU A 65 4.80 -7.11 9.61
N LEU A 66 3.98 -7.35 8.59
CA LEU A 66 2.67 -6.74 8.47
C LEU A 66 1.72 -7.20 9.58
N GLY A 67 1.73 -8.49 9.93
CA GLY A 67 0.96 -9.03 11.04
C GLY A 67 1.31 -8.35 12.37
N VAL A 68 2.61 -8.19 12.65
CA VAL A 68 3.09 -7.48 13.85
C VAL A 68 2.65 -6.02 13.83
N LEU A 69 2.84 -5.31 12.72
CA LEU A 69 2.48 -3.88 12.61
C LEU A 69 0.98 -3.64 12.81
N LEU A 70 0.11 -4.52 12.29
CA LEU A 70 -1.34 -4.42 12.49
C LEU A 70 -1.74 -4.65 13.96
N GLN A 71 -1.04 -5.54 14.66
CA GLN A 71 -1.27 -5.82 16.07
C GLN A 71 -0.74 -4.72 16.99
N GLU A 72 0.43 -4.16 16.71
CA GLU A 72 1.06 -3.10 17.52
C GLU A 72 0.43 -1.73 17.30
N HIS A 73 -0.21 -1.51 16.15
CA HIS A 73 -0.78 -0.23 15.76
C HIS A 73 -2.24 -0.31 15.27
N PRO A 74 -3.16 -0.90 16.06
CA PRO A 74 -4.56 -1.10 15.65
C PRO A 74 -5.35 0.20 15.45
N GLN A 75 -4.83 1.33 15.92
CA GLN A 75 -5.42 2.66 15.78
C GLN A 75 -5.02 3.37 14.47
N LEU A 76 -4.02 2.86 13.74
CA LEU A 76 -3.56 3.49 12.51
C LEU A 76 -4.45 3.11 11.33
N GLU A 77 -5.14 4.11 10.79
CA GLU A 77 -5.94 3.95 9.58
C GLU A 77 -5.05 4.00 8.33
N VAL A 78 -5.04 2.92 7.55
CA VAL A 78 -4.33 2.83 6.27
C VAL A 78 -5.25 2.30 5.17
N PRO A 79 -5.04 2.66 3.89
CA PRO A 79 -5.82 2.12 2.79
C PRO A 79 -5.78 0.59 2.76
N TYR A 80 -6.91 -0.02 2.40
CA TYR A 80 -7.05 -1.48 2.19
C TYR A 80 -6.87 -2.36 3.44
N ARG A 81 -6.90 -1.76 4.64
CA ARG A 81 -6.72 -2.50 5.90
C ARG A 81 -7.65 -3.71 6.03
N ASP A 82 -8.95 -3.53 5.84
CA ASP A 82 -9.94 -4.62 6.00
C ASP A 82 -9.66 -5.79 5.05
N LEU A 83 -9.31 -5.49 3.79
CA LEU A 83 -8.93 -6.49 2.80
C LEU A 83 -7.68 -7.25 3.23
N THR A 84 -6.69 -6.54 3.77
CA THR A 84 -5.45 -7.12 4.29
C THR A 84 -5.70 -8.00 5.51
N GLU A 85 -6.44 -7.53 6.50
CA GLU A 85 -6.72 -8.27 7.73
C GLU A 85 -7.54 -9.54 7.43
N GLN A 86 -8.53 -9.47 6.55
CA GLN A 86 -9.30 -10.64 6.12
C GLN A 86 -8.40 -11.69 5.43
N ALA A 87 -7.50 -11.24 4.56
CA ALA A 87 -6.61 -12.11 3.81
C ALA A 87 -5.51 -12.74 4.67
N LEU A 88 -4.93 -11.98 5.59
CA LEU A 88 -3.94 -12.49 6.55
C LEU A 88 -4.57 -13.42 7.58
N GLY A 89 -5.78 -13.11 8.07
CA GLY A 89 -6.43 -13.89 9.13
C GLY A 89 -6.89 -15.28 8.69
N THR A 90 -7.29 -15.45 7.42
CA THR A 90 -7.86 -16.73 6.96
C THR A 90 -6.77 -17.75 6.62
N GLU A 91 -5.74 -17.35 5.86
CA GLU A 91 -4.68 -18.28 5.38
C GLU A 91 -3.27 -17.68 5.40
N ALA A 92 -3.08 -16.49 6.00
CA ALA A 92 -1.81 -15.79 6.12
C ALA A 92 -1.03 -15.57 4.81
N SER A 93 -1.67 -15.70 3.64
CA SER A 93 -0.98 -15.81 2.36
C SER A 93 -1.52 -14.91 1.25
N GLY A 94 -2.72 -14.34 1.36
CA GLY A 94 -3.34 -13.58 0.27
C GLY A 94 -4.04 -14.42 -0.80
N TYR A 95 -3.98 -15.76 -0.69
CA TYR A 95 -4.63 -16.70 -1.61
C TYR A 95 -6.14 -16.51 -1.74
N THR A 96 -6.80 -16.04 -0.68
CA THR A 96 -8.26 -15.88 -0.63
C THR A 96 -8.74 -14.62 -1.34
N ILE A 97 -7.85 -13.70 -1.71
CA ILE A 97 -8.23 -12.43 -2.33
C ILE A 97 -8.72 -12.70 -3.75
N ARG A 98 -10.00 -12.42 -4.02
CA ARG A 98 -10.59 -12.62 -5.36
C ARG A 98 -10.60 -11.36 -6.20
N LYS A 99 -10.78 -10.20 -5.56
CA LYS A 99 -10.91 -8.90 -6.23
C LYS A 99 -9.89 -7.93 -5.65
N PHE A 100 -9.01 -7.44 -6.52
CA PHE A 100 -8.03 -6.43 -6.17
C PHE A 100 -8.50 -5.04 -6.61
N PRO A 101 -8.32 -4.01 -5.76
CA PRO A 101 -8.48 -2.62 -6.16
C PRO A 101 -7.67 -2.27 -7.42
N PRO A 102 -8.23 -1.53 -8.40
CA PRO A 102 -7.53 -1.17 -9.63
C PRO A 102 -6.14 -0.52 -9.44
N PRO A 103 -5.91 0.36 -8.44
CA PRO A 103 -4.58 0.92 -8.21
C PRO A 103 -3.50 -0.13 -7.87
N LEU A 104 -3.89 -1.20 -7.18
CA LEU A 104 -2.98 -2.30 -6.83
C LEU A 104 -2.69 -3.18 -8.06
N VAL A 105 -3.71 -3.47 -8.87
CA VAL A 105 -3.56 -4.19 -10.15
C VAL A 105 -2.62 -3.41 -11.08
N SER A 106 -2.82 -2.09 -11.22
CA SER A 106 -1.97 -1.24 -12.04
C SER A 106 -0.52 -1.23 -11.54
N SER A 107 -0.33 -1.15 -10.21
CA SER A 107 0.99 -1.16 -9.58
C SER A 107 1.70 -2.51 -9.78
N ALA A 108 0.99 -3.63 -9.65
CA ALA A 108 1.51 -4.96 -9.87
C ALA A 108 1.94 -5.18 -11.33
N LEU A 109 1.08 -4.85 -12.29
CA LEU A 109 1.39 -4.94 -13.71
C LEU A 109 2.62 -4.08 -14.08
N HIS A 110 2.68 -2.85 -13.57
CA HIS A 110 3.83 -1.98 -13.81
C HIS A 110 5.11 -2.54 -13.20
N LEU A 111 5.06 -3.02 -11.96
CA LEU A 111 6.21 -3.62 -11.27
C LEU A 111 6.73 -4.84 -12.03
N LEU A 112 5.84 -5.74 -12.43
CA LEU A 112 6.19 -6.94 -13.18
C LEU A 112 6.80 -6.59 -14.54
N TYR A 113 6.21 -5.62 -15.24
CA TYR A 113 6.76 -5.13 -16.50
C TYR A 113 8.20 -4.64 -16.34
N GLN A 114 8.47 -3.78 -15.35
CA GLN A 114 9.80 -3.24 -15.10
C GLN A 114 10.80 -4.34 -14.74
N ALA A 115 10.39 -5.31 -13.93
CA ALA A 115 11.27 -6.36 -13.43
C ALA A 115 11.67 -7.36 -14.52
N HIS A 116 10.71 -7.86 -15.32
CA HIS A 116 10.94 -9.05 -16.16
C HIS A 116 10.81 -8.79 -17.66
N TYR A 117 10.02 -7.79 -18.08
CA TYR A 117 9.57 -7.71 -19.48
C TYR A 117 10.07 -6.47 -20.24
N ARG A 118 10.48 -5.42 -19.53
CA ARG A 118 10.88 -4.13 -20.12
C ARG A 118 11.98 -4.25 -21.17
N ALA A 119 12.88 -5.21 -21.03
CA ALA A 119 13.99 -5.40 -21.97
C ALA A 119 13.54 -5.94 -23.35
N HIS A 120 12.34 -6.53 -23.44
CA HIS A 120 11.91 -7.28 -24.62
C HIS A 120 10.51 -6.94 -25.13
N LEU A 121 9.73 -6.16 -24.37
CA LEU A 121 8.37 -5.75 -24.72
C LEU A 121 8.14 -4.28 -24.42
N THR A 122 7.29 -3.65 -25.22
CA THR A 122 6.65 -2.40 -24.83
C THR A 122 5.61 -2.66 -23.72
N LEU A 123 5.27 -1.62 -22.95
CA LEU A 123 4.24 -1.74 -21.92
C LEU A 123 2.89 -2.16 -22.52
N ALA A 124 2.53 -1.64 -23.69
CA ALA A 124 1.26 -1.96 -24.36
C ALA A 124 1.19 -3.45 -24.76
N GLU A 125 2.26 -4.00 -25.34
CA GLU A 125 2.32 -5.42 -25.70
C GLU A 125 2.26 -6.33 -24.47
N PHE A 126 2.97 -5.96 -23.40
CA PHE A 126 2.92 -6.69 -22.13
C PHE A 126 1.49 -6.70 -21.56
N LEU A 127 0.85 -5.53 -21.46
CA LEU A 127 -0.51 -5.42 -20.93
C LEU A 127 -1.50 -6.24 -21.75
N ALA A 128 -1.41 -6.18 -23.08
CA ALA A 128 -2.27 -6.94 -23.98
C ALA A 128 -2.16 -8.46 -23.74
N ARG A 129 -0.95 -8.98 -23.48
CA ARG A 129 -0.73 -10.40 -23.13
C ARG A 129 -1.37 -10.79 -21.80
N GLN A 130 -1.39 -9.86 -20.84
CA GLN A 130 -2.02 -10.05 -19.54
C GLN A 130 -3.55 -9.83 -19.57
N GLY A 131 -4.13 -9.53 -20.75
CA GLY A 131 -5.56 -9.25 -20.90
C GLY A 131 -5.98 -7.83 -20.50
N TYR A 132 -5.03 -6.93 -20.30
CA TYR A 132 -5.25 -5.51 -19.96
C TYR A 132 -5.02 -4.61 -21.16
N ARG A 133 -5.55 -3.38 -21.11
CA ARG A 133 -5.35 -2.34 -22.12
C ARG A 133 -5.08 -1.01 -21.44
N ILE A 134 -4.36 -0.14 -22.14
CA ILE A 134 -4.20 1.25 -21.73
C ILE A 134 -5.54 1.94 -22.03
N ALA A 135 -6.13 2.60 -21.03
CA ALA A 135 -7.28 3.45 -21.26
C ALA A 135 -6.80 4.70 -22.00
N GLU A 136 -7.32 4.94 -23.20
CA GLU A 136 -7.16 6.23 -23.87
C GLU A 136 -7.75 7.30 -22.94
N ALA A 137 -6.96 8.31 -22.58
CA ALA A 137 -7.46 9.43 -21.82
C ALA A 137 -8.51 10.13 -22.69
N GLY A 138 -9.79 9.98 -22.33
CA GLY A 138 -10.89 10.66 -22.99
C GLY A 138 -10.59 12.15 -23.04
N THR A 139 -10.57 12.69 -24.26
CA THR A 139 -10.42 14.12 -24.55
C THR A 139 -11.62 14.91 -24.05
#